data_AF-A0A3D1GBK4-F1
#
_entry.id   AF-A0A3D1GBK4-F1
#
_cell.length_a   1.000
_cell.length_b   1.000
_cell.length_c   1.000
_cell.angle_alpha   90.00
_cell.angle_beta   90.00
_cell.angle_gamma   90.00
#
_symmetry.space_group_name_H-M   'P 1'
#
loop_
_entity.id
_entity.type
_entity.pdbx_description
1 polymer ?
#
loop_
_entity_poly.entity_id
_entity_poly.type
_entity_poly.pdbx_seq_one_letter_code
_entity_poly.pdbx_strand_id
1 'polypeptide(L)'
;MTLRSANIFLLFIVFTVASVHAQTIEQGVVQFENDQLSQAESTFRNILKQDKKNTQAMFYMGRIEFERKEYGDAADWFEEVLDKEPGSSLYHMWMGHANGRLAQNASVLRQAGYARKCRNSYQKAIELDPNNLTARKYLIDYYLQAPGFLGGGRDNAEKEATEIMNRDIEEGYLAWGRIYSYEKEFENWFQNYATAIKEHPELMAPYFELYNYYFGSEQFQNAADISRKQLSVNDTLSIAQENLQRALERLK
;
A
#
# COMPACT_ATOMS: atom_id res chain seq x y z
N MET A 1 -61.69 13.85 -62.06
CA MET A 1 -62.03 14.62 -60.86
C MET A 1 -61.93 13.67 -59.67
N THR A 2 -61.24 14.08 -58.60
CA THR A 2 -60.98 13.40 -57.28
C THR A 2 -60.08 12.15 -57.30
N LEU A 3 -58.76 12.24 -57.02
CA LEU A 3 -58.06 12.28 -55.70
C LEU A 3 -58.26 11.02 -54.84
N ARG A 4 -57.16 10.31 -54.55
CA ARG A 4 -56.68 10.08 -53.16
C ARG A 4 -55.27 9.47 -53.17
N SER A 5 -54.30 10.32 -52.83
CA SER A 5 -52.96 9.97 -52.40
C SER A 5 -53.01 9.18 -51.09
N ALA A 6 -52.39 8.01 -51.05
CA ALA A 6 -52.19 7.25 -49.83
C ALA A 6 -50.92 7.74 -49.13
N ASN A 7 -51.09 8.55 -48.08
CA ASN A 7 -50.00 8.92 -47.18
C ASN A 7 -49.63 7.71 -46.32
N ILE A 8 -48.50 7.08 -46.63
CA ILE A 8 -47.87 6.08 -45.76
C ILE A 8 -47.08 6.84 -44.70
N PHE A 9 -47.64 6.95 -43.49
CA PHE A 9 -46.90 7.39 -42.31
C PHE A 9 -46.03 6.23 -41.83
N LEU A 10 -44.73 6.29 -42.12
CA LEU A 10 -43.72 5.41 -41.55
C LEU A 10 -43.39 5.90 -40.14
N LEU A 11 -43.90 5.21 -39.12
CA LEU A 11 -43.60 5.47 -37.72
C LEU A 11 -42.20 4.90 -37.42
N PHE A 12 -41.16 5.73 -37.46
CA PHE A 12 -39.84 5.37 -36.95
C PHE A 12 -39.85 5.44 -35.42
N ILE A 13 -40.05 4.31 -34.75
CA ILE A 13 -39.72 4.17 -33.33
C ILE A 13 -38.20 4.04 -33.24
N VAL A 14 -37.52 5.15 -32.97
CA VAL A 14 -36.11 5.14 -32.60
C VAL A 14 -36.03 4.65 -31.15
N PHE A 15 -35.74 3.36 -30.96
CA PHE A 15 -35.26 2.85 -29.67
C PHE A 15 -33.82 3.33 -29.51
N THR A 16 -33.61 4.44 -28.80
CA THR A 16 -32.30 4.73 -28.24
C THR A 16 -32.05 3.72 -27.12
N VAL A 17 -31.32 2.65 -27.42
CA VAL A 17 -30.67 1.87 -26.38
C VAL A 17 -29.58 2.78 -25.82
N ALA A 18 -29.95 3.62 -24.84
CA ALA A 18 -28.95 4.16 -23.94
C ALA A 18 -28.34 2.93 -23.27
N SER A 19 -27.14 2.55 -23.71
CA SER A 19 -26.38 1.48 -23.07
C SER A 19 -26.11 1.94 -21.64
N VAL A 20 -27.00 1.53 -20.72
CA VAL A 20 -26.74 1.56 -19.29
C VAL A 20 -25.62 0.54 -19.10
N HIS A 21 -24.38 0.96 -19.32
CA HIS A 21 -23.23 0.18 -18.92
C HIS A 21 -23.31 0.13 -17.40
N ALA A 22 -23.61 -1.05 -16.86
CA ALA A 22 -23.56 -1.28 -15.44
C ALA A 22 -22.15 -0.91 -14.98
N GLN A 23 -22.05 0.06 -14.07
CA GLN A 23 -20.76 0.45 -13.52
C GLN A 23 -20.18 -0.74 -12.76
N THR A 24 -18.94 -1.12 -13.10
CA THR A 24 -18.28 -2.29 -12.52
C THR A 24 -17.42 -1.89 -11.33
N ILE A 25 -17.13 -2.85 -10.46
CA ILE A 25 -16.13 -2.65 -9.39
C ILE A 25 -14.80 -2.21 -9.99
N GLU A 26 -14.33 -2.90 -11.04
CA GLU A 26 -13.08 -2.60 -11.73
C GLU A 26 -13.00 -1.14 -12.18
N GLN A 27 -14.07 -0.59 -12.75
CA GLN A 27 -14.12 0.82 -13.13
C GLN A 27 -13.91 1.74 -11.92
N GLY A 28 -14.59 1.46 -10.80
CA GLY A 28 -14.42 2.23 -9.56
C GLY A 28 -12.99 2.13 -9.00
N VAL A 29 -12.38 0.94 -9.07
CA VAL A 29 -10.99 0.73 -8.63
C VAL A 29 -10.02 1.53 -9.48
N VAL A 30 -10.14 1.49 -10.81
CA VAL A 30 -9.29 2.26 -11.72
C VAL A 30 -9.44 3.76 -11.47
N GLN A 31 -10.66 4.25 -11.23
CA GLN A 31 -10.87 5.65 -10.85
C GLN A 31 -10.19 6.00 -9.52
N PHE A 32 -10.32 5.13 -8.51
CA PHE A 32 -9.66 5.30 -7.22
C PHE A 32 -8.13 5.35 -7.35
N GLU A 33 -7.54 4.41 -8.09
CA GLU A 33 -6.09 4.33 -8.31
C GLU A 33 -5.53 5.54 -9.08
N ASN A 34 -6.37 6.20 -9.88
CA ASN A 34 -6.03 7.44 -10.58
C ASN A 34 -6.35 8.72 -9.78
N ASP A 35 -6.59 8.60 -8.47
CA ASP A 35 -6.94 9.71 -7.56
C ASP A 35 -8.26 10.45 -7.94
N GLN A 36 -9.12 9.81 -8.72
CA GLN A 36 -10.41 10.36 -9.13
C GLN A 36 -11.49 10.05 -8.08
N LEU A 37 -11.23 10.42 -6.83
CA LEU A 37 -12.00 9.96 -5.66
C LEU A 37 -13.50 10.23 -5.78
N SER A 38 -13.92 11.39 -6.29
CA SER A 38 -15.34 11.73 -6.47
C SER A 38 -16.03 10.87 -7.53
N GLN A 39 -15.32 10.49 -8.60
CA GLN A 39 -15.86 9.59 -9.63
C GLN A 39 -15.96 8.17 -9.08
N ALA A 40 -14.90 7.70 -8.44
CA ALA A 40 -14.86 6.39 -7.78
C ALA A 40 -16.00 6.25 -6.76
N GLU A 41 -16.22 7.26 -5.92
CA GLU A 41 -17.32 7.29 -4.95
C GLU A 41 -18.69 7.19 -5.64
N SER A 42 -18.92 7.94 -6.72
CA SER A 42 -20.16 7.86 -7.49
C SER A 42 -20.40 6.44 -8.00
N THR A 43 -19.34 5.80 -8.51
CA THR A 43 -19.38 4.43 -9.00
C THR A 43 -19.69 3.42 -7.89
N PHE A 44 -18.96 3.45 -6.78
CA PHE A 44 -19.22 2.54 -5.66
C PHE A 44 -20.60 2.76 -5.04
N ARG A 45 -21.08 4.01 -4.92
CA ARG A 45 -22.45 4.28 -4.45
C ARG A 45 -23.51 3.71 -5.39
N ASN A 46 -23.30 3.75 -6.70
CA ASN A 46 -24.25 3.15 -7.65
C ASN A 46 -24.25 1.62 -7.57
N ILE A 47 -23.10 1.00 -7.34
CA ILE A 47 -23.00 -0.45 -7.06
C ILE A 47 -23.77 -0.78 -5.78
N LEU A 48 -23.57 -0.02 -4.71
CA LEU A 48 -24.26 -0.25 -3.42
C LEU A 48 -25.77 -0.01 -3.47
N LYS A 49 -26.27 0.80 -4.42
CA LYS A 49 -27.72 0.91 -4.66
C LYS A 49 -28.31 -0.38 -5.24
N GLN A 50 -27.54 -1.10 -6.05
CA GLN A 50 -27.97 -2.34 -6.70
C GLN A 50 -27.73 -3.54 -5.77
N ASP A 51 -26.59 -3.58 -5.10
CA ASP A 51 -26.20 -4.58 -4.11
C ASP A 51 -25.61 -3.92 -2.85
N LYS A 52 -26.46 -3.73 -1.85
CA LYS A 52 -26.09 -3.13 -0.54
C LYS A 52 -25.08 -3.96 0.26
N LYS A 53 -24.81 -5.21 -0.15
CA LYS A 53 -23.90 -6.12 0.55
C LYS A 53 -22.57 -6.30 -0.18
N ASN A 54 -22.34 -5.55 -1.26
CA ASN A 54 -21.09 -5.63 -2.00
C ASN A 54 -19.91 -5.10 -1.15
N THR A 55 -19.21 -6.01 -0.49
CA THR A 55 -18.10 -5.73 0.44
C THR A 55 -16.95 -5.02 -0.24
N GLN A 56 -16.69 -5.30 -1.51
CA GLN A 56 -15.64 -4.65 -2.28
C GLN A 56 -15.94 -3.16 -2.49
N ALA A 57 -17.17 -2.80 -2.88
CA ALA A 57 -17.59 -1.40 -2.98
C ALA A 57 -17.56 -0.69 -1.61
N MET A 58 -18.05 -1.34 -0.56
CA MET A 58 -17.99 -0.81 0.81
C MET A 58 -16.55 -0.58 1.28
N PHE A 59 -15.65 -1.52 0.98
CA PHE A 59 -14.23 -1.40 1.29
C PHE A 59 -13.60 -0.20 0.59
N TYR A 60 -13.89 0.01 -0.70
CA TYR A 60 -13.37 1.17 -1.41
C TYR A 60 -14.02 2.49 -0.95
N MET A 61 -15.28 2.49 -0.47
CA MET A 61 -15.83 3.66 0.23
C MET A 61 -15.00 3.99 1.47
N GLY A 62 -14.65 2.99 2.29
CA GLY A 62 -13.75 3.19 3.43
C GLY A 62 -12.36 3.68 3.04
N ARG A 63 -11.79 3.17 1.94
CA ARG A 63 -10.52 3.69 1.39
C ARG A 63 -10.62 5.14 0.92
N ILE A 64 -11.72 5.54 0.29
CA ILE A 64 -11.95 6.93 -0.13
C ILE A 64 -11.97 7.87 1.08
N GLU A 65 -12.70 7.50 2.15
CA GLU A 65 -12.71 8.31 3.38
C GLU A 65 -11.34 8.34 4.05
N PHE A 66 -10.59 7.23 3.98
CA PHE A 66 -9.21 7.19 4.46
C PHE A 66 -8.29 8.18 3.71
N GLU A 67 -8.37 8.24 2.36
CA GLU A 67 -7.60 9.21 1.56
C GLU A 67 -8.03 10.66 1.85
N ARG A 68 -9.31 10.89 2.15
CA ARG A 68 -9.83 12.18 2.61
C ARG A 68 -9.41 12.54 4.04
N LYS A 69 -8.75 11.62 4.75
CA LYS A 69 -8.35 11.74 6.16
C LYS A 69 -9.53 11.73 7.14
N GLU A 70 -10.70 11.31 6.68
CA GLU A 70 -11.88 11.06 7.50
C GLU A 70 -11.79 9.66 8.11
N TYR A 71 -10.80 9.47 8.99
CA TYR A 71 -10.41 8.15 9.49
C TYR A 71 -11.49 7.48 10.36
N GLY A 72 -12.41 8.26 10.94
CA GLY A 72 -13.57 7.74 11.66
C GLY A 72 -14.53 7.05 10.70
N ASP A 73 -14.96 7.78 9.68
CA ASP A 73 -15.86 7.26 8.64
C ASP A 73 -15.23 6.08 7.88
N ALA A 74 -13.91 6.13 7.64
CA ALA A 74 -13.17 5.01 7.09
C ALA A 74 -13.25 3.75 7.98
N ALA A 75 -13.07 3.92 9.30
CA ALA A 75 -13.17 2.82 10.25
C ALA A 75 -14.59 2.24 10.28
N ASP A 76 -15.63 3.07 10.24
CA ASP A 76 -17.02 2.62 10.22
C ASP A 76 -17.30 1.77 8.97
N TRP A 77 -16.86 2.22 7.78
CA TRP A 77 -16.95 1.40 6.56
C TRP A 77 -16.21 0.07 6.67
N PHE A 78 -14.98 0.07 7.20
CA PHE A 78 -14.22 -1.16 7.36
C PHE A 78 -14.85 -2.11 8.40
N GLU A 79 -15.49 -1.57 9.44
CA GLU A 79 -16.24 -2.37 10.43
C GLU A 79 -17.43 -3.06 9.75
N GLU A 80 -18.22 -2.32 8.97
CA GLU A 80 -19.34 -2.92 8.24
C GLU A 80 -18.91 -3.99 7.22
N VAL A 81 -17.73 -3.84 6.62
CA VAL A 81 -17.15 -4.84 5.72
C VAL A 81 -16.74 -6.08 6.51
N LEU A 82 -16.08 -5.90 7.66
CA LEU A 82 -15.62 -7.00 8.51
C LEU A 82 -16.77 -7.77 9.17
N ASP A 83 -17.92 -7.12 9.42
CA ASP A 83 -19.14 -7.80 9.86
C ASP A 83 -19.69 -8.79 8.83
N LYS A 84 -19.41 -8.56 7.54
CA LYS A 84 -19.87 -9.42 6.43
C LYS A 84 -18.79 -10.44 6.03
N GLU A 85 -17.54 -10.01 5.99
CA GLU A 85 -16.40 -10.81 5.56
C GLU A 85 -15.25 -10.72 6.59
N PRO A 86 -15.40 -11.39 7.74
CA PRO A 86 -14.42 -11.30 8.84
C PRO A 86 -13.09 -12.01 8.52
N GLY A 87 -13.04 -12.82 7.45
CA GLY A 87 -11.90 -13.65 7.07
C GLY A 87 -10.90 -12.98 6.11
N SER A 88 -11.07 -11.70 5.78
CA SER A 88 -10.18 -11.00 4.86
C SER A 88 -8.99 -10.36 5.58
N SER A 89 -7.78 -10.86 5.34
CA SER A 89 -6.54 -10.27 5.85
C SER A 89 -6.40 -8.80 5.42
N LEU A 90 -6.73 -8.49 4.16
CA LEU A 90 -6.69 -7.13 3.62
C LEU A 90 -7.58 -6.17 4.42
N TYR A 91 -8.80 -6.57 4.77
CA TYR A 91 -9.74 -5.70 5.47
C TYR A 91 -9.32 -5.43 6.91
N HIS A 92 -8.80 -6.44 7.62
CA HIS A 92 -8.19 -6.24 8.93
C HIS A 92 -6.96 -5.33 8.86
N MET A 93 -6.13 -5.44 7.82
CA MET A 93 -4.98 -4.54 7.64
C MET A 93 -5.43 -3.08 7.48
N TRP A 94 -6.43 -2.80 6.65
CA TRP A 94 -6.95 -1.44 6.47
C TRP A 94 -7.69 -0.89 7.69
N MET A 95 -8.38 -1.75 8.45
CA MET A 95 -8.88 -1.40 9.79
C MET A 95 -7.73 -0.99 10.72
N GLY A 96 -6.58 -1.69 10.64
CA GLY A 96 -5.34 -1.31 11.31
C GLY A 96 -4.86 0.09 10.93
N HIS A 97 -4.85 0.41 9.63
CA HIS A 97 -4.48 1.75 9.12
C HIS A 97 -5.38 2.83 9.71
N ALA A 98 -6.70 2.66 9.64
CA ALA A 98 -7.66 3.64 10.13
C ALA A 98 -7.47 3.88 11.64
N ASN A 99 -7.36 2.80 12.43
CA ASN A 99 -7.11 2.91 13.87
C ASN A 99 -5.74 3.53 14.19
N GLY A 100 -4.71 3.27 13.39
CA GLY A 100 -3.39 3.90 13.56
C GLY A 100 -3.46 5.42 13.36
N ARG A 101 -4.15 5.88 12.32
CA ARG A 101 -4.37 7.30 12.06
C ARG A 101 -5.24 7.95 13.13
N LEU A 102 -6.29 7.28 13.59
CA LEU A 102 -7.10 7.73 14.72
C LEU A 102 -6.27 7.85 15.99
N ALA A 103 -5.36 6.91 16.26
CA ALA A 103 -4.46 7.00 17.42
C ALA A 103 -3.54 8.23 17.35
N GLN A 104 -2.99 8.53 16.17
CA GLN A 104 -2.12 9.69 15.95
C GLN A 104 -2.84 11.03 16.16
N ASN A 105 -4.14 11.10 15.85
CA ASN A 105 -4.94 12.34 15.91
C ASN A 105 -5.82 12.45 17.17
N ALA A 106 -5.90 11.38 17.97
CA ALA A 106 -6.74 11.34 19.16
C ALA A 106 -6.14 12.13 20.32
N SER A 107 -7.00 12.56 21.25
CA SER A 107 -6.53 13.00 22.56
C SER A 107 -5.82 11.86 23.28
N VAL A 108 -4.90 12.21 24.19
CA VAL A 108 -4.11 11.25 24.99
C VAL A 108 -4.99 10.18 25.65
N LEU A 109 -6.21 10.54 26.06
CA LEU A 109 -7.17 9.61 26.68
C LEU A 109 -7.65 8.50 25.74
N ARG A 110 -7.81 8.77 24.44
CA ARG A 110 -8.31 7.80 23.45
C ARG A 110 -7.19 7.14 22.63
N GLN A 111 -6.03 7.77 22.56
CA GLN A 111 -4.87 7.30 21.80
C GLN A 111 -4.52 5.84 22.10
N ALA A 112 -4.46 5.45 23.37
CA ALA A 112 -4.13 4.07 23.77
C ALA A 112 -5.15 3.03 23.26
N GLY A 113 -6.44 3.38 23.23
CA GLY A 113 -7.50 2.51 22.74
C GLY A 113 -7.36 2.24 21.24
N TYR A 114 -7.19 3.29 20.45
CA TYR A 114 -6.96 3.18 19.01
C TYR A 114 -5.63 2.49 18.68
N ALA A 115 -4.56 2.76 19.43
CA ALA A 115 -3.29 2.07 19.26
C ALA A 115 -3.43 0.55 19.49
N ARG A 116 -4.21 0.13 20.49
CA ARG A 116 -4.47 -1.30 20.72
C ARG A 116 -5.31 -1.91 19.58
N LYS A 117 -6.36 -1.21 19.12
CA LYS A 117 -7.16 -1.66 17.97
C LYS A 117 -6.31 -1.81 16.70
N CYS A 118 -5.42 -0.84 16.44
CA CYS A 118 -4.47 -0.86 15.33
C CYS A 118 -3.61 -2.13 15.35
N ARG A 119 -2.90 -2.37 16.46
CA ARG A 119 -2.07 -3.57 16.64
C ARG A 119 -2.86 -4.86 16.45
N ASN A 120 -4.00 -4.97 17.11
CA ASN A 120 -4.84 -6.17 17.06
C ASN A 120 -5.34 -6.43 15.62
N SER A 121 -5.62 -5.39 14.85
CA SER A 121 -6.08 -5.53 13.47
C SER A 121 -4.96 -6.03 12.55
N TYR A 122 -3.72 -5.52 12.70
CA TYR A 122 -2.58 -6.09 11.97
C TYR A 122 -2.26 -7.52 12.37
N GLN A 123 -2.29 -7.82 13.67
CA GLN A 123 -2.13 -9.19 14.16
C GLN A 123 -3.19 -10.10 13.56
N LYS A 124 -4.45 -9.65 13.49
CA LYS A 124 -5.51 -10.43 12.87
C LYS A 124 -5.32 -10.63 11.37
N ALA A 125 -4.84 -9.62 10.67
CA ALA A 125 -4.48 -9.73 9.25
C ALA A 125 -3.41 -10.81 9.03
N ILE A 126 -2.39 -10.85 9.88
CA ILE A 126 -1.29 -11.83 9.83
C ILE A 126 -1.78 -13.24 10.22
N GLU A 127 -2.68 -13.36 11.19
CA GLU A 127 -3.31 -14.64 11.54
C GLU A 127 -4.10 -15.24 10.37
N LEU A 128 -4.83 -14.39 9.63
CA LEU A 128 -5.65 -14.80 8.49
C LEU A 128 -4.81 -15.11 7.25
N ASP A 129 -3.75 -14.35 7.02
CA ASP A 129 -2.77 -14.59 5.96
C ASP A 129 -1.35 -14.34 6.48
N PRO A 130 -0.62 -15.41 6.84
CA PRO A 130 0.76 -15.30 7.29
C PRO A 130 1.70 -14.70 6.25
N ASN A 131 1.34 -14.70 4.96
CA ASN A 131 2.13 -14.16 3.86
C ASN A 131 1.79 -12.70 3.52
N ASN A 132 0.88 -12.06 4.28
CA ASN A 132 0.66 -10.63 4.17
C ASN A 132 1.85 -9.85 4.77
N LEU A 133 2.93 -9.77 4.00
CA LEU A 133 4.17 -9.09 4.39
C LEU A 133 3.91 -7.61 4.68
N THR A 134 2.97 -6.98 3.98
CA THR A 134 2.59 -5.59 4.20
C THR A 134 2.05 -5.37 5.61
N ALA A 135 1.14 -6.25 6.09
CA ALA A 135 0.65 -6.18 7.46
C ALA A 135 1.77 -6.38 8.50
N ARG A 136 2.73 -7.27 8.22
CA ARG A 136 3.92 -7.45 9.08
C ARG A 136 4.79 -6.19 9.13
N LYS A 137 5.04 -5.54 8.00
CA LYS A 137 5.79 -4.27 7.94
C LYS A 137 5.10 -3.16 8.73
N TYR A 138 3.78 -3.04 8.63
CA TYR A 138 3.04 -2.07 9.45
C TYR A 138 3.06 -2.42 10.94
N LEU A 139 3.09 -3.70 11.28
CA LEU A 139 3.22 -4.14 12.66
C LEU A 139 4.64 -3.87 13.21
N ILE A 140 5.69 -3.97 12.39
CA ILE A 140 7.04 -3.49 12.71
C ILE A 140 7.00 -2.00 13.05
N ASP A 141 6.43 -1.16 12.18
CA ASP A 141 6.32 0.28 12.44
C ASP A 141 5.54 0.58 13.72
N TYR A 142 4.47 -0.17 14.00
CA TYR A 142 3.76 -0.08 15.26
C TYR A 142 4.68 -0.40 16.44
N TYR A 143 5.40 -1.53 16.38
CA TYR A 143 6.26 -1.95 17.49
C TYR A 143 7.40 -0.99 17.76
N LEU A 144 7.96 -0.37 16.72
CA LEU A 144 9.01 0.64 16.86
C LEU A 144 8.49 1.94 17.49
N GLN A 145 7.27 2.37 17.15
CA GLN A 145 6.74 3.67 17.58
C GLN A 145 5.96 3.63 18.90
N ALA A 146 5.30 2.51 19.20
CA ALA A 146 4.44 2.43 20.37
C ALA A 146 5.28 2.31 21.67
N PRO A 147 4.87 2.95 22.78
CA PRO A 147 5.45 2.70 24.09
C PRO A 147 5.38 1.22 24.47
N GLY A 148 6.36 0.75 25.26
CA GLY A 148 6.42 -0.65 25.71
C GLY A 148 5.17 -1.14 26.45
N PHE A 149 4.52 -0.28 27.25
CA PHE A 149 3.26 -0.64 27.94
C PHE A 149 2.06 -0.81 27.00
N LEU A 150 2.16 -0.31 25.76
CA LEU A 150 1.21 -0.56 24.68
C LEU A 150 1.64 -1.74 23.78
N GLY A 151 2.71 -2.44 24.17
CA GLY A 151 3.25 -3.60 23.47
C GLY A 151 4.15 -3.27 22.28
N GLY A 152 4.64 -2.03 22.21
CA GLY A 152 5.82 -1.75 21.38
C GLY A 152 7.08 -2.40 21.96
N GLY A 153 8.20 -2.22 21.25
CA GLY A 153 9.49 -2.78 21.60
C GLY A 153 10.18 -3.44 20.41
N ARG A 154 11.50 -3.24 20.35
CA ARG A 154 12.38 -3.73 19.29
C ARG A 154 12.27 -5.25 19.09
N ASP A 155 12.27 -6.03 20.16
CA ASP A 155 12.20 -7.50 20.07
C ASP A 155 10.97 -7.99 19.28
N ASN A 156 9.86 -7.26 19.34
CA ASN A 156 8.66 -7.62 18.58
C ASN A 156 8.80 -7.23 17.10
N ALA A 157 9.43 -6.10 16.80
CA ALA A 157 9.76 -5.71 15.43
C ALA A 157 10.74 -6.72 14.78
N GLU A 158 11.78 -7.13 15.49
CA GLU A 158 12.77 -8.10 14.99
C GLU A 158 12.17 -9.49 14.72
N LYS A 159 11.21 -9.93 15.54
CA LYS A 159 10.45 -11.16 15.28
C LYS A 159 9.70 -11.07 13.95
N GLU A 160 9.00 -9.97 13.71
CA GLU A 160 8.28 -9.79 12.44
C GLU A 160 9.23 -9.65 11.25
N ALA A 161 10.37 -8.97 11.40
CA ALA A 161 11.39 -8.88 10.34
C ALA A 161 12.00 -10.25 10.00
N THR A 162 12.21 -11.10 11.01
CA THR A 162 12.64 -12.49 10.83
C THR A 162 11.59 -13.31 10.10
N GLU A 163 10.30 -13.16 10.47
CA GLU A 163 9.20 -13.82 9.78
C GLU A 163 9.07 -13.35 8.32
N ILE A 164 9.28 -12.07 8.04
CA ILE A 164 9.31 -11.55 6.67
C ILE A 164 10.47 -12.21 5.90
N MET A 165 11.69 -12.19 6.46
CA MET A 165 12.88 -12.77 5.82
C MET A 165 12.73 -14.25 5.47
N ASN A 166 12.08 -15.02 6.34
CA ASN A 166 11.80 -16.45 6.10
C ASN A 166 10.81 -16.68 4.93
N ARG A 167 10.03 -15.67 4.55
CA ARG A 167 9.03 -15.75 3.47
C ARG A 167 9.52 -15.11 2.17
N ASP A 168 10.19 -13.97 2.30
CA ASP A 168 10.78 -13.20 1.22
C ASP A 168 12.06 -12.55 1.74
N ILE A 169 13.18 -12.97 1.17
CA ILE A 169 14.49 -12.59 1.66
C ILE A 169 14.82 -11.11 1.39
N GLU A 170 14.35 -10.57 0.26
CA GLU A 170 14.58 -9.18 -0.11
C GLU A 170 13.79 -8.26 0.80
N GLU A 171 12.51 -8.58 1.02
CA GLU A 171 11.65 -7.88 1.96
C GLU A 171 12.15 -8.03 3.41
N GLY A 172 12.78 -9.15 3.74
CA GLY A 172 13.44 -9.36 5.01
C GLY A 172 14.56 -8.36 5.26
N TYR A 173 15.46 -8.19 4.28
CA TYR A 173 16.54 -7.20 4.38
C TYR A 173 16.01 -5.78 4.47
N LEU A 174 14.93 -5.45 3.75
CA LEU A 174 14.25 -4.15 3.87
C LEU A 174 13.62 -3.96 5.26
N ALA A 175 13.00 -4.99 5.82
CA ALA A 175 12.41 -4.94 7.16
C ALA A 175 13.46 -4.71 8.26
N TRP A 176 14.61 -5.40 8.18
CA TRP A 176 15.74 -5.15 9.08
C TRP A 176 16.35 -3.78 8.86
N GLY A 177 16.53 -3.35 7.61
CA GLY A 177 16.96 -2.00 7.27
C GLY A 177 16.04 -0.92 7.86
N ARG A 178 14.73 -1.16 7.87
CA ARG A 178 13.75 -0.28 8.51
C ARG A 178 13.98 -0.17 10.03
N ILE A 179 14.21 -1.29 10.72
CA ILE A 179 14.51 -1.31 12.16
C ILE A 179 15.81 -0.55 12.46
N TYR A 180 16.89 -0.87 11.76
CA TYR A 180 18.19 -0.20 11.96
C TYR A 180 18.12 1.30 11.67
N SER A 181 17.37 1.70 10.63
CA SER A 181 17.16 3.11 10.30
C SER A 181 16.38 3.86 11.38
N TYR A 182 15.30 3.26 11.90
CA TYR A 182 14.50 3.84 12.99
C TYR A 182 15.33 4.09 14.26
N GLU A 183 16.17 3.11 14.63
CA GLU A 183 17.04 3.14 15.81
C GLU A 183 18.36 3.90 15.56
N LYS A 184 18.58 4.40 14.33
CA LYS A 184 19.80 5.11 13.90
C LYS A 184 21.08 4.27 14.03
N GLU A 185 20.95 2.96 13.93
CA GLU A 185 22.06 1.99 13.92
C GLU A 185 22.66 1.87 12.52
N PHE A 186 23.28 2.94 12.02
CA PHE A 186 23.76 3.00 10.64
C PHE A 186 24.82 1.94 10.30
N GLU A 187 25.66 1.55 11.27
CA GLU A 187 26.63 0.49 11.06
C GLU A 187 25.93 -0.85 10.75
N ASN A 188 24.94 -1.22 11.56
CA ASN A 188 24.13 -2.42 11.33
C ASN A 188 23.34 -2.32 10.03
N TRP A 189 22.83 -1.13 9.69
CA TRP A 189 22.14 -0.87 8.42
C TRP A 189 23.04 -1.13 7.21
N PHE A 190 24.28 -0.65 7.23
CA PHE A 190 25.26 -0.91 6.17
C PHE A 190 25.66 -2.38 6.10
N GLN A 191 25.93 -3.01 7.25
CA GLN A 191 26.28 -4.43 7.31
C GLN A 191 25.15 -5.32 6.79
N ASN A 192 23.90 -4.98 7.09
CA ASN A 192 22.71 -5.68 6.60
C ASN A 192 22.67 -5.73 5.07
N TYR A 193 22.77 -4.58 4.40
CA TYR A 193 22.73 -4.54 2.94
C TYR A 193 24.02 -5.01 2.27
N ALA A 194 25.18 -4.81 2.91
CA ALA A 194 26.44 -5.39 2.43
C ALA A 194 26.38 -6.93 2.44
N THR A 195 25.79 -7.52 3.49
CA THR A 195 25.55 -8.96 3.59
C THR A 195 24.56 -9.42 2.52
N ALA A 196 23.45 -8.69 2.33
CA ALA A 196 22.47 -8.99 1.28
C ALA A 196 23.13 -9.05 -0.10
N ILE A 197 23.94 -8.06 -0.46
CA ILE A 197 24.66 -8.01 -1.75
C ILE A 197 25.69 -9.14 -1.88
N LYS A 198 26.31 -9.56 -0.78
CA LYS A 198 27.33 -10.62 -0.80
C LYS A 198 26.70 -12.00 -1.00
N GLU A 199 25.63 -12.29 -0.27
CA GLU A 199 25.00 -13.62 -0.27
C GLU A 199 23.94 -13.75 -1.38
N HIS A 200 23.31 -12.63 -1.77
CA HIS A 200 22.22 -12.55 -2.74
C HIS A 200 22.44 -11.36 -3.71
N PRO A 201 23.49 -11.41 -4.55
CA PRO A 201 23.85 -10.33 -5.46
C PRO A 201 22.77 -10.00 -6.51
N GLU A 202 21.81 -10.91 -6.75
CA GLU A 202 20.68 -10.72 -7.64
C GLU A 202 19.59 -9.79 -7.08
N LEU A 203 19.57 -9.57 -5.76
CA LEU A 203 18.57 -8.70 -5.12
C LEU A 203 18.80 -7.25 -5.51
N MET A 204 17.71 -6.54 -5.73
CA MET A 204 17.72 -5.20 -6.30
C MET A 204 17.68 -4.13 -5.22
N ALA A 205 16.84 -4.34 -4.22
CA ALA A 205 16.57 -3.40 -3.15
C ALA A 205 17.82 -3.05 -2.31
N PRO A 206 18.71 -3.99 -1.94
CA PRO A 206 19.92 -3.64 -1.19
C PRO A 206 20.84 -2.64 -1.90
N TYR A 207 21.01 -2.76 -3.23
CA TYR A 207 21.78 -1.79 -4.01
C TYR A 207 21.09 -0.44 -4.07
N PHE A 208 19.76 -0.43 -4.24
CA PHE A 208 18.96 0.79 -4.30
C PHE A 208 19.02 1.57 -2.98
N GLU A 209 18.89 0.89 -1.85
CA GLU A 209 18.98 1.49 -0.51
C GLU A 209 20.35 2.11 -0.26
N LEU A 210 21.44 1.38 -0.52
CA LEU A 210 22.81 1.90 -0.40
C LEU A 210 23.07 3.07 -1.36
N TYR A 211 22.63 2.97 -2.60
CA TYR A 211 22.75 4.04 -3.59
C TYR A 211 22.06 5.31 -3.10
N ASN A 212 20.80 5.22 -2.66
CA ASN A 212 20.03 6.38 -2.19
C ASN A 212 20.69 7.02 -0.96
N TYR A 213 21.20 6.21 -0.02
CA TYR A 213 21.93 6.71 1.12
C TYR A 213 23.18 7.49 0.70
N TYR A 214 24.04 6.89 -0.15
CA TYR A 214 25.28 7.53 -0.57
C TYR A 214 25.01 8.78 -1.40
N PHE A 215 24.04 8.72 -2.32
CA PHE A 215 23.67 9.86 -3.16
C PHE A 215 23.09 11.01 -2.33
N GLY A 216 22.17 10.71 -1.41
CA GLY A 216 21.56 11.70 -0.52
C GLY A 216 22.56 12.30 0.48
N SER A 217 23.62 11.56 0.82
CA SER A 217 24.73 12.03 1.67
C SER A 217 25.86 12.68 0.89
N GLU A 218 25.66 12.99 -0.40
CA GLU A 218 26.65 13.57 -1.33
C GLU A 218 27.94 12.74 -1.50
N GLN A 219 27.92 11.47 -1.13
CA GLN A 219 29.00 10.52 -1.34
C GLN A 219 28.91 9.93 -2.76
N PHE A 220 28.97 10.81 -3.77
CA PHE A 220 28.69 10.45 -5.17
C PHE A 220 29.61 9.37 -5.72
N GLN A 221 30.86 9.29 -5.26
CA GLN A 221 31.77 8.21 -5.63
C GLN A 221 31.25 6.85 -5.14
N ASN A 222 30.85 6.74 -3.88
CA ASN A 222 30.28 5.51 -3.32
C ASN A 222 28.97 5.12 -4.01
N ALA A 223 28.12 6.11 -4.34
CA ALA A 223 26.90 5.88 -5.12
C ALA A 223 27.19 5.30 -6.52
N ALA A 224 28.21 5.84 -7.20
CA ALA A 224 28.67 5.31 -8.48
C ALA A 224 29.23 3.88 -8.34
N ASP A 225 30.00 3.60 -7.29
CA ASP A 225 30.62 2.29 -7.06
C ASP A 225 29.58 1.20 -6.75
N ILE A 226 28.55 1.50 -5.97
CA ILE A 226 27.41 0.59 -5.77
C ILE A 226 26.67 0.30 -7.08
N SER A 227 26.44 1.34 -7.90
CA SER A 227 25.76 1.17 -9.19
C SER A 227 26.59 0.31 -10.16
N ARG A 228 27.91 0.50 -10.21
CA ARG A 228 28.83 -0.37 -10.98
C ARG A 228 28.79 -1.81 -10.47
N LYS A 229 28.77 -1.99 -9.15
CA LYS A 229 28.67 -3.33 -8.54
C LYS A 229 27.37 -4.02 -8.96
N GLN A 230 26.24 -3.31 -9.01
CA GLN A 230 24.98 -3.88 -9.49
C GLN A 230 25.05 -4.26 -10.98
N LEU A 231 25.64 -3.39 -11.82
CA LEU A 231 25.82 -3.65 -13.25
C LEU A 231 26.77 -4.82 -13.55
N SER A 232 27.70 -5.14 -12.63
CA SER A 232 28.52 -6.35 -12.77
C SER A 232 27.73 -7.66 -12.59
N VAL A 233 26.56 -7.59 -11.94
CA VAL A 233 25.64 -8.72 -11.81
C VAL A 233 24.66 -8.76 -12.99
N ASN A 234 24.09 -7.61 -13.35
CA ASN A 234 23.22 -7.45 -14.52
C ASN A 234 23.51 -6.12 -15.24
N ASP A 235 24.23 -6.21 -16.36
CA ASP A 235 24.73 -5.06 -17.13
C ASP A 235 23.63 -4.33 -17.94
N THR A 236 22.50 -4.98 -18.19
CA THR A 236 21.36 -4.42 -18.92
C THR A 236 20.36 -3.65 -18.05
N LEU A 237 20.63 -3.54 -16.75
CA LEU A 237 19.69 -3.00 -15.79
C LEU A 237 19.58 -1.46 -15.87
N SER A 238 18.52 -0.95 -16.50
CA SER A 238 18.30 0.49 -16.73
C SER A 238 18.42 1.32 -15.46
N ILE A 239 17.80 0.90 -14.35
CA ILE A 239 17.83 1.67 -13.10
C ILE A 239 19.26 1.85 -12.55
N ALA A 240 20.12 0.83 -12.67
CA ALA A 240 21.51 0.92 -12.24
C ALA A 240 22.36 1.78 -13.19
N GLN A 241 22.06 1.77 -14.49
CA GLN A 241 22.69 2.66 -15.48
C GLN A 241 22.33 4.13 -15.21
N GLU A 242 21.05 4.42 -14.96
CA GLU A 242 20.56 5.76 -14.62
C GLU A 242 21.19 6.26 -13.32
N ASN A 243 21.24 5.42 -12.28
CA ASN A 243 21.87 5.73 -11.00
C ASN A 243 23.36 6.03 -11.16
N LEU A 244 24.09 5.21 -11.93
CA LEU A 244 25.49 5.45 -12.24
C LEU A 244 25.68 6.78 -12.97
N GLN A 245 24.86 7.08 -13.97
CA GLN A 245 24.93 8.33 -14.72
C GLN A 245 24.73 9.54 -13.79
N ARG A 246 23.65 9.53 -12.99
CA ARG A 246 23.35 10.62 -12.04
C ARG A 246 24.49 10.85 -11.05
N ALA A 247 25.08 9.78 -10.52
CA ALA A 247 26.23 9.90 -9.60
C ALA A 247 27.46 10.50 -10.29
N LEU A 248 27.77 10.08 -11.53
CA LEU A 248 28.90 10.60 -12.30
C LEU A 248 28.74 12.07 -12.69
N GLU A 249 27.51 12.53 -12.96
CA GLU A 249 27.23 13.94 -13.25
C GLU A 249 27.53 14.85 -12.06
N ARG A 250 27.37 14.35 -10.83
CA ARG A 250 27.66 15.10 -9.60
C ARG A 250 29.15 15.15 -9.22
N LEU A 251 30.00 14.35 -9.87
CA LEU A 251 31.45 14.31 -9.66
C LEU A 251 32.23 15.26 -10.59
N LYS A 252 31.56 15.87 -11.59
CA LYS A 252 32.16 16.84 -12.51
C LYS A 252 32.15 18.24 -11.92
#